data_AF-A0AAW2J0X0-F1
#
_entry.id   AF-A0AAW2J0X0-F1
#
_cell.length_a   1.000
_cell.length_b   1.000
_cell.length_c   1.000
_cell.angle_alpha   90.00
_cell.angle_beta   90.00
_cell.angle_gamma   90.00
#
_symmetry.space_group_name_H-M   'P 1'
#
loop_
_entity.id
_entity.type
_entity.pdbx_description
1 polymer ?
#
loop_
_entity_poly.entity_id
_entity_poly.type
_entity_poly.pdbx_seq_one_letter_code
_entity_poly.pdbx_strand_id
1 'polypeptide(L)'
;MLHQRAKMAWLKDGDQCSRIFFRKVAVRRASKRVFQINTTDGRTLTGQPEVTAEFIRYYQELLGGNTRDRVIDLRHLRPWARHILTHAEAEALILPVTPEEIKQAIFDIDETKAPGPDGYSAAFYKAAWPVIGWEVSQAIHEFFRTG
;
A
#
# COMPACT_ATOMS: atom_id res chain seq x y z
N MET A 1 13.25 -11.85 10.34
CA MET A 1 13.49 -10.94 9.17
C MET A 1 13.28 -11.59 7.79
N LEU A 2 13.67 -12.85 7.55
CA LEU A 2 13.49 -13.48 6.22
C LEU A 2 12.04 -13.88 5.91
N HIS A 3 11.26 -14.23 6.94
CA HIS A 3 9.86 -14.63 6.82
C HIS A 3 8.97 -13.56 6.16
N GLN A 4 9.09 -12.30 6.59
CA GLN A 4 8.35 -11.17 6.02
C GLN A 4 8.78 -10.87 4.56
N ARG A 5 10.07 -11.02 4.23
CA ARG A 5 10.56 -10.85 2.85
C ARG A 5 10.02 -11.92 1.89
N ALA A 6 9.63 -13.07 2.43
CA ALA A 6 9.24 -14.24 1.64
C ALA A 6 7.77 -14.27 1.24
N LYS A 7 6.88 -13.55 1.95
CA LYS A 7 5.42 -13.61 1.76
C LYS A 7 4.92 -15.04 1.49
N MET A 8 5.32 -15.98 2.35
CA MET A 8 4.84 -17.36 2.31
C MET A 8 3.98 -17.58 3.55
N ALA A 9 2.67 -17.49 3.37
CA ALA A 9 1.75 -18.16 4.28
C ALA A 9 1.95 -19.66 4.06
N TRP A 10 2.17 -20.39 5.16
CA TRP A 10 2.32 -21.85 5.24
C TRP A 10 3.66 -22.45 4.79
N LEU A 11 4.59 -22.49 5.75
CA LEU A 11 5.38 -23.69 6.03
C LEU A 11 5.40 -23.83 7.56
N LYS A 12 4.59 -24.76 8.06
CA LYS A 12 4.75 -25.31 9.41
C LYS A 12 6.21 -25.75 9.51
N ASP A 13 6.88 -25.25 10.54
CA ASP A 13 8.26 -25.59 10.94
C ASP A 13 9.40 -24.99 10.09
N GLY A 14 9.97 -23.90 10.62
CA GLY A 14 11.42 -23.73 10.61
C GLY A 14 11.95 -22.45 9.96
N ASP A 15 12.60 -21.63 10.78
CA ASP A 15 13.53 -20.56 10.42
C ASP A 15 14.83 -21.13 9.82
N GLN A 16 14.71 -21.85 8.71
CA GLN A 16 15.88 -22.34 7.97
C GLN A 16 15.87 -21.72 6.58
N CYS A 17 16.95 -21.02 6.25
CA CYS A 17 17.35 -20.56 4.93
C CYS A 17 17.51 -21.74 3.95
N SER A 18 16.43 -22.46 3.67
CA SER A 18 16.44 -23.68 2.88
C SER A 18 16.68 -23.35 1.41
N ARG A 19 17.27 -24.30 0.66
CA ARG A 19 17.44 -24.20 -0.80
C ARG A 19 16.12 -23.88 -1.52
N ILE A 20 14.99 -24.33 -0.97
CA ILE A 20 13.65 -24.07 -1.47
C ILE A 20 13.30 -22.58 -1.38
N PHE A 21 13.65 -21.93 -0.27
CA PHE A 21 13.46 -20.49 -0.07
C PHE A 21 14.23 -19.68 -1.11
N PHE A 22 15.54 -19.91 -1.24
CA PHE A 22 16.37 -19.20 -2.21
C PHE A 22 15.93 -19.46 -3.65
N ARG A 23 15.50 -20.69 -3.97
CA ARG A 23 14.94 -20.99 -5.29
C ARG A 23 13.66 -20.21 -5.56
N LYS A 24 12.75 -20.09 -4.58
CA LYS A 24 11.54 -19.27 -4.74
C LYS A 24 11.86 -17.77 -4.86
N VAL A 25 12.84 -17.26 -4.13
CA VAL A 25 13.31 -15.87 -4.28
C VAL A 25 13.91 -15.66 -5.67
N ALA A 26 14.72 -16.60 -6.17
CA ALA A 26 15.31 -16.54 -7.51
C ALA A 26 14.24 -16.60 -8.62
N VAL A 27 13.26 -17.49 -8.49
CA VAL A 27 12.13 -17.59 -9.43
C VAL A 27 11.31 -16.30 -9.43
N ARG A 28 11.00 -15.72 -8.25
CA ARG A 28 10.31 -14.43 -8.18
C ARG A 28 11.14 -13.28 -8.75
N ARG A 29 12.45 -13.27 -8.57
CA ARG A 29 13.35 -12.28 -9.19
C ARG A 29 13.32 -12.40 -10.72
N ALA A 30 13.38 -13.61 -11.25
CA ALA A 30 13.32 -13.86 -12.68
C ALA A 30 11.94 -13.47 -13.27
N SER A 31 10.84 -13.85 -12.61
CA SER A 31 9.48 -13.59 -13.09
C SER A 31 9.08 -12.11 -13.00
N LYS A 32 9.64 -11.36 -12.05
CA LYS A 32 9.38 -9.93 -11.87
C LYS A 32 10.37 -9.03 -12.61
N ARG A 33 11.29 -9.61 -13.38
CA ARG A 33 12.22 -8.81 -14.16
C ARG A 33 11.47 -8.20 -15.33
N VAL A 34 11.46 -6.87 -15.39
CA VAL A 34 10.97 -6.14 -16.55
C VAL A 34 12.07 -6.18 -17.59
N PHE A 35 11.84 -6.91 -18.68
CA PHE A 35 12.83 -7.10 -19.75
C PHE A 35 12.87 -5.93 -20.73
N GLN A 36 11.75 -5.22 -20.87
CA GLN A 36 11.60 -4.15 -21.84
C GLN A 36 10.50 -3.18 -21.39
N ILE A 37 10.69 -1.90 -21.70
CA ILE A 37 9.65 -0.86 -21.60
C ILE A 37 9.60 -0.09 -22.91
N ASN A 38 8.40 0.27 -23.34
CA ASN A 38 8.18 1.16 -24.46
C ASN A 38 7.87 2.56 -23.92
N THR A 39 8.65 3.56 -24.33
CA THR A 39 8.45 4.96 -23.94
C THR A 39 7.30 5.58 -24.74
N THR A 40 6.78 6.71 -24.28
CA THR A 40 5.78 7.52 -25.01
C THR A 40 6.23 7.93 -26.41
N ASP A 41 7.54 8.10 -26.60
CA ASP A 41 8.14 8.48 -27.88
C ASP A 41 8.37 7.30 -28.84
N GLY A 42 7.82 6.12 -28.52
CA GLY A 42 7.94 4.90 -29.33
C GLY A 42 9.29 4.17 -29.23
N ARG A 43 10.19 4.60 -28.34
CA ARG A 43 11.48 3.93 -28.11
C ARG A 43 11.31 2.71 -27.21
N THR A 44 12.08 1.67 -27.51
CA THR A 44 12.13 0.43 -26.74
C THR A 44 13.39 0.42 -25.88
N LEU A 45 13.24 0.44 -24.56
CA LEU A 45 14.36 0.34 -23.61
C LEU A 45 14.47 -1.08 -23.09
N THR A 46 15.67 -1.66 -23.17
CA THR A 46 15.96 -3.04 -22.72
C THR A 46 17.04 -3.08 -21.64
N GLY A 47 17.83 -2.01 -21.48
CA GLY A 47 18.83 -1.91 -20.43
C GLY A 47 18.20 -1.70 -19.06
N GLN A 48 18.60 -2.48 -18.06
CA GLN A 48 18.13 -2.33 -16.67
C GLN A 48 18.31 -0.89 -16.10
N PRO A 49 19.43 -0.18 -16.34
CA PRO A 49 19.59 1.21 -15.88
C PRO A 49 18.63 2.17 -16.58
N GLU A 50 18.45 2.01 -17.90
CA GLU A 50 17.57 2.84 -18.74
C GLU A 50 16.10 2.65 -18.35
N VAL A 51 15.69 1.40 -18.17
CA VAL A 51 14.37 1.01 -17.67
C VAL A 51 14.10 1.63 -16.30
N THR A 52 15.10 1.62 -15.41
CA THR A 52 14.96 2.20 -14.06
C THR A 52 14.82 3.72 -14.12
N ALA A 53 15.66 4.39 -14.93
CA ALA A 53 15.60 5.83 -15.11
C ALA A 53 14.27 6.28 -15.72
N GLU A 54 13.77 5.55 -16.72
CA GLU A 54 12.47 5.83 -17.34
C GLU A 54 11.30 5.61 -16.37
N PHE A 55 11.35 4.55 -15.54
CA PHE A 55 10.37 4.35 -14.47
C PHE A 55 10.32 5.54 -13.51
N ILE A 56 11.49 6.01 -13.07
CA ILE A 56 11.60 7.15 -12.16
C ILE A 56 11.02 8.41 -12.83
N ARG A 57 11.46 8.72 -14.05
CA ARG A 57 10.99 9.88 -14.82
C ARG A 57 9.47 9.86 -14.98
N TYR A 58 8.91 8.74 -15.42
CA TYR A 58 7.49 8.57 -15.64
C TYR A 58 6.68 8.82 -14.35
N TYR A 59 7.07 8.20 -13.23
CA TYR A 59 6.34 8.38 -11.97
C TYR A 59 6.57 9.75 -11.33
N GLN A 60 7.73 10.38 -11.53
CA GLN A 60 7.97 11.77 -11.12
C GLN A 60 7.04 12.73 -11.88
N GLU A 61 6.87 12.55 -13.19
CA GLU A 61 5.93 13.34 -13.98
C GLU A 61 4.47 13.04 -13.60
N LEU A 62 4.13 11.76 -13.41
CA LEU A 62 2.78 11.33 -13.07
C LEU A 62 2.32 11.83 -11.70
N LEU A 63 3.17 11.69 -10.68
CA LEU A 63 2.83 11.98 -9.28
C LEU A 63 3.29 13.38 -8.82
N GLY A 64 4.31 13.95 -9.46
CA GLY A 64 4.93 15.22 -9.08
C GLY A 64 4.78 16.34 -10.12
N GLY A 65 4.27 16.05 -11.32
CA GLY A 65 4.00 17.08 -12.32
C GLY A 65 2.84 18.02 -11.94
N ASN A 66 2.75 19.17 -12.61
CA ASN A 66 1.61 20.10 -12.52
C ASN A 66 0.32 19.55 -13.19
N THR A 67 0.15 18.22 -13.25
CA THR A 67 -1.04 17.54 -13.78
C THR A 67 -2.29 17.73 -12.90
N ARG A 68 -2.22 18.57 -11.86
CA ARG A 68 -3.36 18.97 -11.03
C ARG A 68 -4.45 19.75 -11.79
N ASP A 69 -4.14 20.27 -12.98
CA ASP A 69 -5.10 20.98 -13.84
C ASP A 69 -5.88 20.07 -14.81
N ARG A 70 -5.74 18.74 -14.69
CA ARG A 70 -6.61 17.83 -15.45
C ARG A 70 -8.01 17.88 -14.84
N VAL A 71 -8.89 18.70 -15.44
CA VAL A 71 -10.34 18.62 -15.20
C VAL A 71 -10.75 17.18 -15.44
N ILE A 72 -11.12 16.48 -14.35
CA ILE A 72 -11.63 15.12 -14.43
C ILE A 72 -12.94 15.21 -15.20
N ASP A 73 -12.94 14.72 -16.44
CA ASP A 73 -14.17 14.61 -17.21
C ASP A 73 -15.04 13.52 -16.59
N LEU A 74 -15.97 13.95 -15.74
CA LEU A 74 -16.90 13.10 -15.01
C LEU A 74 -17.72 12.18 -15.93
N ARG A 75 -17.83 12.47 -17.24
CA ARG A 75 -18.49 11.60 -18.22
C ARG A 75 -17.82 10.22 -18.31
N HIS A 76 -16.51 10.15 -18.11
CA HIS A 76 -15.78 8.87 -18.07
C HIS A 76 -16.01 8.11 -16.76
N LEU A 77 -16.34 8.81 -15.67
CA LEU A 77 -16.64 8.18 -14.39
C LEU A 77 -18.11 7.75 -14.26
N ARG A 78 -19.06 8.42 -14.93
CA ARG A 78 -20.50 8.12 -14.85
C ARG A 78 -20.87 6.65 -15.11
N PRO A 79 -20.25 5.90 -16.03
CA PRO A 79 -20.53 4.47 -16.20
C PRO A 79 -20.23 3.62 -14.95
N TRP A 80 -19.25 4.06 -14.14
CA TRP A 80 -18.74 3.35 -12.97
C TRP A 80 -19.27 3.93 -11.64
N ALA A 81 -19.53 5.23 -11.57
CA ALA A 81 -20.09 5.92 -10.40
C ALA A 81 -21.63 5.96 -10.48
N ARG A 82 -22.26 4.79 -10.42
CA ARG A 82 -23.72 4.64 -10.55
C ARG A 82 -24.48 5.03 -9.29
N HIS A 83 -23.83 4.93 -8.13
CA HIS A 83 -24.41 5.31 -6.85
C HIS A 83 -24.20 6.80 -6.60
N ILE A 84 -25.30 7.54 -6.50
CA ILE A 84 -25.29 8.91 -6.00
C ILE A 84 -25.65 8.83 -4.53
N LEU A 85 -24.78 9.36 -3.67
CA LEU A 85 -24.99 9.36 -2.23
C LEU A 85 -26.32 10.01 -1.89
N THR A 86 -27.12 9.32 -1.09
CA THR A 86 -28.26 9.91 -0.40
C THR A 86 -27.77 10.90 0.65
N HIS A 87 -28.64 11.80 1.09
CA HIS A 87 -28.30 12.74 2.16
C HIS A 87 -27.86 12.00 3.44
N ALA A 88 -28.53 10.90 3.79
CA ALA A 88 -28.16 10.09 4.94
C ALA A 88 -26.76 9.46 4.83
N GLU A 89 -26.37 8.98 3.65
CA GLU A 89 -25.02 8.44 3.43
C GLU A 89 -23.95 9.55 3.45
N ALA A 90 -24.27 10.71 2.90
CA ALA A 90 -23.36 11.86 2.95
C ALA A 90 -23.10 12.30 4.41
N GLU A 91 -24.14 12.37 5.23
CA GLU A 91 -24.03 12.64 6.67
C GLU A 91 -23.25 11.55 7.40
N ALA A 92 -23.45 10.28 7.04
CA ALA A 92 -22.70 9.17 7.63
C ALA A 92 -21.19 9.23 7.34
N LEU A 93 -20.79 9.71 6.15
CA LEU A 93 -19.39 9.80 5.74
C LEU A 93 -18.59 10.91 6.45
N ILE A 94 -19.28 11.88 7.07
CA ILE A 94 -18.65 12.98 7.81
C ILE A 94 -18.65 12.77 9.32
N LEU A 95 -19.15 11.62 9.80
CA LEU A 95 -19.13 11.31 11.22
C LEU A 95 -17.68 11.17 11.73
N PRO A 96 -17.42 11.57 12.99
CA PRO A 96 -16.13 11.31 13.61
C PRO A 96 -15.86 9.80 13.65
N VAL A 97 -14.63 9.41 13.30
CA VAL A 97 -14.18 8.01 13.47
C VAL A 97 -14.29 7.60 14.93
N THR A 98 -14.65 6.35 15.19
CA THR A 98 -14.80 5.81 16.55
C THR A 98 -13.56 5.02 16.98
N PRO A 99 -13.27 4.90 18.29
CA PRO A 99 -12.21 4.03 18.80
C PRO A 99 -12.32 2.57 18.32
N GLU A 100 -13.55 2.07 18.15
CA GLU A 100 -13.84 0.75 17.63
C GLU A 100 -13.45 0.61 16.17
N GLU A 101 -13.78 1.59 15.32
CA GLU A 101 -13.36 1.61 13.91
C GLU A 101 -11.83 1.71 13.78
N ILE A 102 -11.20 2.53 14.62
CA ILE A 102 -9.74 2.65 14.68
C ILE A 102 -9.10 1.30 15.01
N LYS A 103 -9.61 0.64 16.06
CA LYS A 103 -9.14 -0.70 16.44
C LYS A 103 -9.35 -1.69 15.31
N GLN A 104 -10.54 -1.73 14.73
CA GLN A 104 -10.87 -2.67 13.66
C GLN A 104 -9.94 -2.47 12.45
N ALA A 105 -9.73 -1.22 12.04
CA ALA A 105 -8.82 -0.89 10.94
C ALA A 105 -7.40 -1.40 11.19
N ILE A 106 -6.88 -1.28 12.41
CA ILE A 106 -5.55 -1.81 12.78
C ILE A 106 -5.55 -3.35 12.79
N PHE A 107 -6.62 -3.97 13.26
CA PHE A 107 -6.75 -5.42 13.35
C PHE A 107 -6.98 -6.09 11.98
N ASP A 108 -7.51 -5.37 10.99
CA ASP A 108 -7.68 -5.83 9.62
C ASP A 108 -6.35 -5.90 8.84
N ILE A 109 -5.31 -5.20 9.31
CA ILE A 109 -3.99 -5.26 8.68
C ILE A 109 -3.35 -6.62 8.93
N ASP A 110 -3.06 -7.36 7.86
CA ASP A 110 -2.33 -8.62 7.94
C ASP A 110 -0.96 -8.45 8.64
N GLU A 111 -0.65 -9.34 9.58
CA GLU A 111 0.55 -9.27 10.42
C GLU A 111 1.87 -9.41 9.63
N THR A 112 1.80 -9.98 8.43
CA THR A 112 2.95 -10.18 7.54
C THR A 112 3.25 -8.96 6.65
N LYS A 113 2.46 -7.88 6.75
CA LYS A 113 2.73 -6.63 6.04
C LYS A 113 4.04 -6.00 6.51
N ALA A 114 4.67 -5.26 5.60
CA ALA A 114 5.90 -4.56 5.91
C ALA A 114 5.63 -3.50 6.99
N PRO A 115 6.59 -3.28 7.91
CA PRO A 115 6.47 -2.22 8.92
C PRO A 115 6.46 -0.84 8.27
N GLY A 116 5.95 0.14 9.01
CA GLY A 116 6.03 1.54 8.64
C GLY A 116 7.46 2.09 8.74
N PRO A 117 7.65 3.39 8.46
CA PRO A 117 8.93 4.08 8.66
C PRO A 117 9.45 4.03 10.11
N ASP A 118 8.54 3.80 11.06
CA ASP A 118 8.80 3.61 12.49
C ASP A 118 9.43 2.25 12.84
N GLY A 119 9.40 1.29 11.91
CA GLY A 119 9.91 -0.07 12.10
C GLY A 119 8.97 -1.02 12.84
N TYR A 120 7.78 -0.57 13.28
CA TYR A 120 6.80 -1.42 13.94
C TYR A 120 5.84 -2.06 12.93
N SER A 121 5.54 -3.34 13.14
CA SER A 121 4.59 -4.09 12.30
C SER A 121 3.18 -4.05 12.86
N ALA A 122 2.18 -4.37 12.05
CA ALA A 122 0.80 -4.53 12.53
C ALA A 122 0.69 -5.52 13.69
N ALA A 123 1.49 -6.59 13.70
CA ALA A 123 1.53 -7.57 14.79
C ALA A 123 1.89 -6.93 16.14
N PHE A 124 2.80 -5.95 16.15
CA PHE A 124 3.18 -5.22 17.35
C PHE A 124 1.99 -4.42 17.89
N TYR A 125 1.33 -3.63 17.04
CA TYR A 125 0.19 -2.80 17.44
C TYR A 125 -0.99 -3.65 17.96
N LYS A 126 -1.26 -4.80 17.33
CA LYS A 126 -2.29 -5.73 17.81
C LYS A 126 -1.95 -6.33 19.17
N ALA A 127 -0.71 -6.78 19.36
CA ALA A 127 -0.26 -7.37 20.62
C ALA A 127 -0.20 -6.35 21.77
N ALA A 128 0.25 -5.13 21.48
CA ALA A 128 0.37 -4.04 22.45
C ALA A 128 -0.96 -3.28 22.67
N TRP A 129 -2.01 -3.57 21.91
CA TRP A 129 -3.28 -2.84 21.95
C TRP A 129 -3.88 -2.63 23.35
N PRO A 130 -3.84 -3.61 24.28
CA PRO A 130 -4.34 -3.41 25.64
C PRO A 130 -3.59 -2.32 26.43
N VAL A 131 -2.38 -1.97 26.01
CA VAL A 131 -1.50 -0.99 26.68
C VAL A 131 -1.52 0.35 25.94
N ILE A 132 -1.42 0.34 24.61
CA ILE A 132 -1.22 1.58 23.81
C ILE A 132 -2.46 2.02 23.01
N GLY A 133 -3.52 1.20 23.00
CA GLY A 133 -4.67 1.42 22.12
C GLY A 133 -5.40 2.74 22.38
N TRP A 134 -5.38 3.20 23.63
CA TRP A 134 -5.97 4.49 24.01
C TRP A 134 -5.20 5.66 23.39
N GLU A 135 -3.89 5.72 23.60
CA GLU A 135 -3.00 6.77 23.11
C GLU A 135 -2.99 6.81 21.58
N VAL A 136 -2.95 5.65 20.93
CA VAL A 136 -3.05 5.53 19.48
C VAL A 136 -4.38 6.09 18.96
N SER A 137 -5.50 5.80 19.64
CA SER A 137 -6.81 6.33 19.25
C SER A 137 -6.86 7.84 19.39
N GLN A 138 -6.34 8.39 20.50
CA GLN A 138 -6.28 9.84 20.71
C GLN A 138 -5.43 10.55 19.66
N ALA A 139 -4.27 9.98 19.30
CA ALA A 139 -3.42 10.54 18.24
C ALA A 139 -4.14 10.57 16.88
N ILE A 140 -4.89 9.52 16.55
CA ILE A 140 -5.67 9.45 15.31
C ILE A 140 -6.81 10.48 15.32
N HIS A 141 -7.54 10.61 16.44
CA HIS A 141 -8.56 11.64 16.57
C HIS A 141 -8.00 13.05 16.40
N GLU A 142 -6.84 13.33 17.01
CA GLU A 142 -6.18 14.62 16.88
C GLU A 142 -5.79 14.90 15.42
N PHE A 143 -5.25 13.91 14.71
CA PHE A 143 -4.95 14.02 13.28
C PHE A 143 -6.19 14.40 12.45
N PHE A 144 -7.33 13.74 12.68
CA PHE A 144 -8.58 14.10 11.99
C PHE A 144 -9.11 15.49 12.34
N ARG A 145 -8.70 16.05 13.49
CA ARG A 145 -9.11 17.38 13.94
C ARG A 145 -8.19 18.49 13.43
N THR A 146 -6.87 18.27 13.37
CA THR A 146 -5.89 19.33 13.09
C THR A 146 -5.21 19.24 11.72
N GLY A 147 -5.16 18.05 11.11
CA GLY A 147 -4.39 17.80 9.88
C GLY A 147 -2.90 17.61 10.10
#